data_AF-A0A3A8PMI4-F1
#
_entry.id   AF-A0A3A8PMI4-F1
#
_cell.length_a   1.000
_cell.length_b   1.000
_cell.length_c   1.000
_cell.angle_alpha   90.00
_cell.angle_beta   90.00
_cell.angle_gamma   90.00
#
_symmetry.space_group_name_H-M   'P 1'
#
loop_
_entity.id
_entity.type
_entity.pdbx_description
1 polymer ?
#
loop_
_entity_poly.entity_id
_entity_poly.type
_entity_poly.pdbx_seq_one_letter_code
_entity_poly.pdbx_strand_id
1 'polypeptide(L)'
;MRLDEQGREVSFEELAERYRGHDLWAWFLENRTLVDTEVRPRLIEGDLHISEDVETGEGPWALIVDGDLVTTGDVILTTGDYATSTLLVTGHLRARNLEYATSARVAVDRDLTASGVIVGTWGTDGAMLGVGGTLTARAVLLDSHTPIWANAGGPRSVPEAFRTLIVGGRGWQEFKPDLDTNDIERHEQTFVPEVLKRGVLDHAKALAHAQRGGSPFLPEVERALREKKGL
;
A
#
# COMPACT_ATOMS: atom_id res chain seq x y z
N MET A 1 15.92 6.95 -2.72
CA MET A 1 16.44 5.71 -3.36
C MET A 1 15.45 5.13 -4.37
N ARG A 2 15.93 4.72 -5.55
CA ARG A 2 15.15 3.98 -6.57
C ARG A 2 15.19 2.47 -6.29
N LEU A 3 14.09 1.91 -5.80
CA LEU A 3 14.01 0.52 -5.33
C LEU A 3 14.10 -0.50 -6.47
N ASP A 4 13.48 -0.20 -7.61
CA ASP A 4 13.45 -1.04 -8.81
C ASP A 4 14.80 -1.17 -9.53
N GLU A 5 15.78 -0.39 -9.11
CA GLU A 5 17.16 -0.43 -9.60
C GLU A 5 18.10 -1.19 -8.64
N GLN A 6 17.62 -1.60 -7.45
CA GLN A 6 18.42 -2.26 -6.43
C GLN A 6 18.39 -3.79 -6.53
N GLY A 7 19.29 -4.44 -5.79
CA GLY A 7 19.39 -5.89 -5.76
C GLY A 7 19.99 -6.46 -7.05
N ARG A 8 19.98 -7.79 -7.17
CA ARG A 8 20.45 -8.49 -8.37
C ARG A 8 19.28 -8.89 -9.24
N GLU A 9 19.48 -8.84 -10.55
CA GLU A 9 18.54 -9.45 -11.50
C GLU A 9 18.56 -10.98 -11.33
N VAL A 10 17.38 -11.59 -11.37
CA VAL A 10 17.17 -13.02 -11.19
C VAL A 10 16.17 -13.55 -12.21
N SER A 11 16.16 -14.86 -12.44
CA SER A 11 15.12 -15.47 -13.27
C SER A 11 13.89 -15.83 -12.44
N PHE A 12 12.73 -15.92 -13.10
CA PHE A 12 11.52 -16.43 -12.46
C PHE A 12 11.68 -17.88 -12.01
N GLU A 13 12.50 -18.68 -12.70
CA GLU A 13 12.77 -20.08 -12.37
C GLU A 13 13.60 -20.19 -11.07
N GLU A 14 14.59 -19.32 -10.89
CA GLU A 14 15.35 -19.24 -9.64
C GLU A 14 14.43 -18.85 -8.47
N LEU A 15 13.59 -17.84 -8.69
CA LEU A 15 12.61 -17.41 -7.68
C LEU A 15 11.58 -18.51 -7.38
N ALA A 16 11.11 -19.25 -8.39
CA ALA A 16 10.16 -20.35 -8.20
C ALA A 16 10.74 -21.49 -7.35
N GLU A 17 12.04 -21.78 -7.51
CA GLU A 17 12.73 -22.75 -6.68
C GLU A 17 12.84 -22.25 -5.24
N ARG A 18 13.28 -20.99 -5.06
CA ARG A 18 13.52 -20.38 -3.75
C ARG A 18 12.24 -20.20 -2.93
N TYR A 19 11.16 -19.77 -3.58
CA TYR A 19 9.86 -19.47 -2.94
C TYR A 19 8.84 -20.59 -3.14
N ARG A 20 9.29 -21.82 -3.37
CA ARG A 20 8.40 -22.97 -3.53
C ARG A 20 7.53 -23.15 -2.28
N GLY A 21 6.22 -23.14 -2.48
CA GLY A 21 5.24 -23.34 -1.40
C GLY A 21 4.99 -22.09 -0.55
N HIS A 22 5.55 -20.94 -0.95
CA HIS A 22 5.29 -19.67 -0.30
C HIS A 22 3.92 -19.12 -0.71
N ASP A 23 3.12 -18.68 0.25
CA ASP A 23 1.70 -18.35 0.02
C ASP A 23 1.50 -17.20 -0.97
N LEU A 24 2.37 -16.17 -0.93
CA LEU A 24 2.29 -15.02 -1.83
C LEU A 24 3.06 -15.22 -3.15
N TRP A 25 3.62 -16.42 -3.38
CA TRP A 25 4.37 -16.68 -4.60
C TRP A 25 3.49 -16.66 -5.85
N ALA A 26 2.30 -17.28 -5.78
CA ALA A 26 1.36 -17.27 -6.91
C ALA A 26 0.96 -15.83 -7.28
N TRP A 27 0.75 -15.00 -6.26
CA TRP A 27 0.43 -13.59 -6.43
C TRP A 27 1.58 -12.82 -7.09
N PHE A 28 2.84 -13.09 -6.75
CA PHE A 28 3.99 -12.50 -7.42
C PHE A 28 4.10 -12.92 -8.90
N LEU A 29 3.84 -14.20 -9.19
CA LEU A 29 3.92 -14.76 -10.54
C LEU A 29 2.87 -14.21 -11.49
N GLU A 30 1.71 -13.78 -11.00
CA GLU A 30 0.67 -13.16 -11.83
C GLU A 30 1.21 -11.95 -12.60
N ASN A 31 2.22 -11.24 -12.07
CA ASN A 31 2.86 -10.14 -12.77
C ASN A 31 3.36 -10.55 -14.16
N ARG A 32 3.90 -11.78 -14.31
CA ARG A 32 4.38 -12.31 -15.60
C ARG A 32 3.26 -12.42 -16.65
N THR A 33 2.02 -12.59 -16.21
CA THR A 33 0.85 -12.77 -17.09
C THR A 33 0.05 -11.49 -17.32
N LEU A 34 0.30 -10.45 -16.52
CA LEU A 34 -0.45 -9.18 -16.53
C LEU A 34 0.35 -8.05 -17.18
N VAL A 35 1.51 -8.34 -17.76
CA VAL A 35 2.36 -7.39 -18.47
C VAL A 35 2.53 -7.81 -19.93
N ASP A 36 2.51 -6.83 -20.83
CA ASP A 36 2.76 -7.07 -22.26
C ASP A 36 4.27 -7.11 -22.59
N THR A 37 5.11 -6.64 -21.68
CA THR A 37 6.57 -6.62 -21.82
C THR A 37 7.21 -7.57 -20.82
N GLU A 38 8.18 -8.37 -21.26
CA GLU A 38 8.94 -9.25 -20.37
C GLU A 38 9.64 -8.44 -19.28
N VAL A 39 9.23 -8.65 -18.03
CA VAL A 39 9.85 -8.03 -16.85
C VAL A 39 10.96 -8.94 -16.33
N ARG A 40 12.09 -8.35 -15.96
CA ARG A 40 13.20 -9.05 -15.31
C ARG A 40 13.08 -8.84 -13.80
N PRO A 41 12.78 -9.89 -13.02
CA PRO A 41 12.61 -9.71 -11.60
C PRO A 41 13.95 -9.41 -10.93
N ARG A 42 13.90 -8.65 -9.85
CA ARG A 42 15.07 -8.35 -9.01
C ARG A 42 14.86 -8.82 -7.59
N LEU A 43 15.93 -9.30 -6.99
CA LEU A 43 15.99 -9.79 -5.63
C LEU A 43 16.97 -8.96 -4.81
N ILE A 44 16.47 -8.37 -3.73
CA ILE A 44 17.26 -7.72 -2.69
C ILE A 44 17.36 -8.72 -1.53
N GLU A 45 18.55 -9.26 -1.30
CA GLU A 45 18.75 -10.28 -0.27
C GLU A 45 19.03 -9.66 1.10
N GLY A 46 18.24 -10.06 2.10
CA GLY A 46 18.36 -9.59 3.47
C GLY A 46 17.62 -8.27 3.74
N ASP A 47 17.79 -7.78 4.97
CA ASP A 47 17.12 -6.58 5.45
C ASP A 47 17.65 -5.32 4.75
N LEU A 48 16.72 -4.45 4.37
CA LEU A 48 16.98 -3.20 3.69
C LEU A 48 16.58 -2.03 4.58
N HIS A 49 17.59 -1.37 5.18
CA HIS A 49 17.42 -0.23 6.07
C HIS A 49 17.88 1.08 5.40
N ILE A 50 16.97 2.02 5.24
CA ILE A 50 17.17 3.26 4.46
C ILE A 50 16.76 4.47 5.29
N SER A 51 17.49 5.58 5.21
CA SER A 51 17.19 6.80 5.98
C SER A 51 16.51 7.91 5.15
N GLU A 52 16.02 7.58 3.96
CA GLU A 52 15.47 8.49 2.96
C GLU A 52 14.26 7.87 2.25
N ASP A 53 13.56 8.67 1.45
CA ASP A 53 12.41 8.21 0.69
C ASP A 53 12.82 7.10 -0.31
N VAL A 54 11.92 6.13 -0.49
CA VAL A 54 12.06 4.98 -1.38
C VAL A 54 10.99 5.09 -2.44
N GLU A 55 11.37 4.99 -3.71
CA GLU A 55 10.42 5.09 -4.82
C GLU A 55 10.73 4.07 -5.92
N THR A 56 9.76 3.81 -6.79
CA THR A 56 9.94 3.01 -8.00
C THR A 56 9.74 3.82 -9.28
N GLY A 57 10.17 3.28 -10.41
CA GLY A 57 9.87 3.83 -11.72
C GLY A 57 8.48 3.55 -12.23
N GLU A 58 8.24 4.05 -13.44
CA GLU A 58 7.00 3.85 -14.19
C GLU A 58 6.73 2.38 -14.53
N GLY A 59 7.71 1.48 -14.35
CA GLY A 59 7.55 0.05 -14.54
C GLY A 59 7.55 -0.40 -16.01
N PRO A 60 7.21 -1.67 -16.27
CA PRO A 60 6.86 -2.69 -15.27
C PRO A 60 8.08 -3.11 -14.42
N TRP A 61 7.89 -3.30 -13.11
CA TRP A 61 8.90 -3.84 -12.21
C TRP A 61 8.37 -5.07 -11.44
N ALA A 62 9.27 -6.01 -11.13
CA ALA A 62 8.97 -7.20 -10.32
C ALA A 62 10.09 -7.37 -9.28
N LEU A 63 9.79 -7.08 -8.02
CA LEU A 63 10.80 -6.90 -6.98
C LEU A 63 10.48 -7.77 -5.76
N ILE A 64 11.49 -8.43 -5.22
CA ILE A 64 11.42 -9.10 -3.92
C ILE A 64 12.47 -8.50 -3.00
N VAL A 65 12.02 -8.04 -1.82
CA VAL A 65 12.89 -7.79 -0.66
C VAL A 65 12.80 -9.02 0.22
N ASP A 66 13.87 -9.82 0.24
CA ASP A 66 13.96 -11.05 1.02
C ASP A 66 14.42 -10.77 2.45
N GLY A 67 13.59 -10.02 3.18
CA GLY A 67 13.85 -9.52 4.52
C GLY A 67 12.93 -8.35 4.87
N ASP A 68 13.31 -7.58 5.88
CA ASP A 68 12.59 -6.37 6.27
C ASP A 68 12.89 -5.21 5.32
N LEU A 69 11.88 -4.39 4.99
CA LEU A 69 12.03 -3.09 4.34
C LEU A 69 11.73 -1.99 5.36
N VAL A 70 12.78 -1.32 5.85
CA VAL A 70 12.66 -0.27 6.86
C VAL A 70 13.18 1.04 6.30
N THR A 71 12.32 2.05 6.26
CA THR A 71 12.71 3.43 5.96
C THR A 71 12.16 4.44 6.96
N THR A 72 12.91 5.51 7.21
CA THR A 72 12.41 6.71 7.90
C THR A 72 11.66 7.68 6.97
N GLY A 73 11.78 7.47 5.66
CA GLY A 73 11.12 8.24 4.62
C GLY A 73 9.78 7.65 4.17
N ASP A 74 9.26 8.17 3.08
CA ASP A 74 8.08 7.64 2.41
C ASP A 74 8.45 6.48 1.48
N VAL A 75 7.50 5.59 1.23
CA VAL A 75 7.59 4.56 0.19
C VAL A 75 6.57 4.92 -0.90
N ILE A 76 7.03 5.16 -2.13
CA ILE A 76 6.21 5.66 -3.25
C ILE A 76 6.27 4.65 -4.39
N LEU A 77 5.19 3.90 -4.58
CA LEU A 77 5.10 2.78 -5.53
C LEU A 77 4.05 3.10 -6.58
N THR A 78 4.42 3.91 -7.56
CA THR A 78 3.55 4.30 -8.68
C THR A 78 4.05 3.68 -9.97
N THR A 79 3.16 3.44 -10.93
CA THR A 79 3.52 2.96 -12.27
C THR A 79 3.01 3.93 -13.33
N GLY A 80 3.51 3.81 -14.55
CA GLY A 80 2.82 4.33 -15.73
C GLY A 80 1.54 3.54 -16.00
N ASP A 81 0.74 4.05 -16.93
CA ASP A 81 -0.53 3.44 -17.33
C ASP A 81 -0.33 1.97 -17.73
N TYR A 82 -1.11 1.08 -17.11
CA TYR A 82 -1.13 -0.37 -17.39
C TYR A 82 0.22 -1.10 -17.18
N ALA A 83 1.20 -0.48 -16.54
CA ALA A 83 2.49 -1.09 -16.25
C ALA A 83 2.42 -1.93 -14.97
N THR A 84 1.71 -3.07 -15.02
CA THR A 84 1.54 -3.97 -13.87
C THR A 84 2.88 -4.29 -13.24
N SER A 85 3.00 -3.94 -11.96
CA SER A 85 4.24 -4.04 -11.23
C SER A 85 4.00 -4.59 -9.84
N THR A 86 4.96 -5.36 -9.32
CA THR A 86 4.76 -6.17 -8.12
C THR A 86 5.95 -6.07 -7.18
N LEU A 87 5.68 -5.76 -5.92
CA LEU A 87 6.65 -5.77 -4.82
C LEU A 87 6.20 -6.81 -3.80
N LEU A 88 7.09 -7.74 -3.45
CA LEU A 88 6.94 -8.64 -2.32
C LEU A 88 8.01 -8.35 -1.28
N VAL A 89 7.62 -8.07 -0.04
CA VAL A 89 8.51 -7.97 1.12
C VAL A 89 8.26 -9.18 2.01
N THR A 90 9.28 -10.03 2.20
CA THR A 90 9.10 -11.28 2.95
C THR A 90 9.16 -11.11 4.48
N GLY A 91 9.71 -9.98 4.92
CA GLY A 91 9.70 -9.53 6.31
C GLY A 91 8.61 -8.48 6.58
N HIS A 92 8.95 -7.53 7.45
CA HIS A 92 8.14 -6.38 7.80
C HIS A 92 8.40 -5.20 6.88
N LEU A 93 7.37 -4.37 6.64
CA LEU A 93 7.52 -3.07 6.01
C LEU A 93 7.30 -1.97 7.04
N ARG A 94 8.28 -1.07 7.20
CA ARG A 94 8.18 0.12 8.05
C ARG A 94 8.52 1.38 7.27
N ALA A 95 7.63 2.36 7.29
CA ALA A 95 7.81 3.62 6.57
C ALA A 95 7.16 4.80 7.32
N ARG A 96 7.47 6.03 6.88
CA ARG A 96 6.74 7.21 7.31
C ARG A 96 5.33 7.20 6.72
N ASN A 97 5.23 7.20 5.40
CA ASN A 97 4.00 7.01 4.63
C ASN A 97 4.22 5.94 3.54
N LEU A 98 3.13 5.40 3.00
CA LEU A 98 3.16 4.53 1.83
C LEU A 98 2.16 5.06 0.79
N GLU A 99 2.60 5.25 -0.44
CA GLU A 99 1.75 5.47 -1.59
C GLU A 99 1.88 4.29 -2.54
N TYR A 100 0.76 3.77 -3.02
CA TYR A 100 0.71 2.85 -4.14
C TYR A 100 -0.41 3.26 -5.08
N ALA A 101 -0.13 3.23 -6.39
CA ALA A 101 -1.08 3.73 -7.38
C ALA A 101 -1.06 2.91 -8.66
N THR A 102 -2.04 3.18 -9.52
CA THR A 102 -2.14 2.67 -10.90
C THR A 102 -2.12 1.15 -10.94
N SER A 103 -1.05 0.53 -11.44
CA SER A 103 -0.92 -0.94 -11.51
C SER A 103 0.13 -1.47 -10.52
N ALA A 104 0.46 -0.70 -9.47
CA ALA A 104 1.36 -1.12 -8.41
C ALA A 104 0.68 -2.07 -7.43
N ARG A 105 1.16 -3.30 -7.40
CA ARG A 105 0.74 -4.36 -6.51
C ARG A 105 1.80 -4.52 -5.42
N VAL A 106 1.39 -4.42 -4.16
CA VAL A 106 2.29 -4.52 -3.00
C VAL A 106 1.84 -5.64 -2.07
N ALA A 107 2.76 -6.51 -1.68
CA ALA A 107 2.55 -7.58 -0.72
C ALA A 107 3.64 -7.54 0.36
N VAL A 108 3.22 -7.65 1.61
CA VAL A 108 4.11 -7.76 2.79
C VAL A 108 3.71 -9.01 3.56
N ASP A 109 4.61 -9.96 3.74
CA ASP A 109 4.27 -11.23 4.41
C ASP A 109 3.99 -11.08 5.89
N ARG A 110 4.70 -10.16 6.55
CA ARG A 110 4.54 -9.89 7.98
C ARG A 110 3.71 -8.63 8.19
N ASP A 111 4.09 -7.83 9.17
CA ASP A 111 3.38 -6.61 9.50
C ASP A 111 3.83 -5.44 8.63
N LEU A 112 2.88 -4.56 8.31
CA LEU A 112 3.11 -3.27 7.69
C LEU A 112 2.82 -2.18 8.71
N THR A 113 3.80 -1.32 8.99
CA THR A 113 3.64 -0.17 9.87
C THR A 113 4.02 1.12 9.15
N ALA A 114 3.05 2.01 8.96
CA ALA A 114 3.27 3.38 8.56
C ALA A 114 3.04 4.31 9.77
N SER A 115 3.96 5.22 10.07
CA SER A 115 3.75 6.19 11.16
C SER A 115 2.70 7.27 10.82
N GLY A 116 2.53 7.54 9.52
CA GLY A 116 1.58 8.46 8.95
C GLY A 116 0.48 7.71 8.21
N VAL A 117 0.28 8.02 6.93
CA VAL A 117 -0.83 7.49 6.13
C VAL A 117 -0.36 6.48 5.09
N ILE A 118 -1.29 5.63 4.68
CA ILE A 118 -1.19 4.81 3.48
C ILE A 118 -2.19 5.34 2.46
N VAL A 119 -1.77 5.58 1.23
CA VAL A 119 -2.60 6.09 0.14
C VAL A 119 -2.61 5.07 -1.00
N GLY A 120 -3.81 4.65 -1.38
CA GLY A 120 -4.06 3.75 -2.51
C GLY A 120 -4.99 4.42 -3.52
N THR A 121 -4.57 4.53 -4.77
CA THR A 121 -5.39 5.17 -5.83
C THR A 121 -5.30 4.43 -7.16
N TRP A 122 -6.29 4.64 -8.02
CA TRP A 122 -6.39 4.05 -9.35
C TRP A 122 -6.50 2.52 -9.33
N GLY A 123 -7.24 1.99 -8.36
CA GLY A 123 -7.43 0.54 -8.19
C GLY A 123 -8.09 -0.18 -9.37
N THR A 124 -8.77 0.54 -10.25
CA THR A 124 -9.28 -0.01 -11.53
C THR A 124 -8.18 -0.50 -12.44
N ASP A 125 -6.97 0.02 -12.28
CA ASP A 125 -5.80 -0.30 -13.11
C ASP A 125 -4.95 -1.41 -12.46
N GLY A 126 -5.38 -1.95 -11.31
CA GLY A 126 -4.78 -3.11 -10.66
C GLY A 126 -4.03 -2.81 -9.36
N ALA A 127 -3.99 -1.57 -8.88
CA ALA A 127 -3.35 -1.21 -7.63
C ALA A 127 -3.95 -2.01 -6.46
N MET A 128 -3.10 -2.60 -5.63
CA MET A 128 -3.53 -3.44 -4.51
C MET A 128 -2.45 -3.50 -3.44
N LEU A 129 -2.86 -3.49 -2.17
CA LEU A 129 -1.98 -3.73 -1.03
C LEU A 129 -2.44 -4.93 -0.20
N GLY A 130 -1.53 -5.88 0.03
CA GLY A 130 -1.74 -7.06 0.82
C GLY A 130 -0.77 -7.17 1.98
N VAL A 131 -1.27 -7.56 3.16
CA VAL A 131 -0.46 -7.73 4.37
C VAL A 131 -0.78 -9.08 5.01
N GLY A 132 0.19 -9.98 5.11
CA GLY A 132 0.02 -11.30 5.73
C GLY A 132 -0.17 -11.22 7.25
N GLY A 133 0.32 -10.16 7.89
CA GLY A 133 0.11 -9.85 9.30
C GLY A 133 -0.83 -8.66 9.54
N THR A 134 -0.41 -7.80 10.46
CA THR A 134 -1.16 -6.60 10.89
C THR A 134 -0.79 -5.39 10.04
N LEU A 135 -1.80 -4.61 9.64
CA LEU A 135 -1.63 -3.33 8.98
C LEU A 135 -1.89 -2.20 10.00
N THR A 136 -0.84 -1.45 10.34
CA THR A 136 -0.89 -0.32 11.27
C THR A 136 -0.55 0.98 10.54
N ALA A 137 -1.43 1.97 10.65
CA ALA A 137 -1.22 3.31 10.14
C ALA A 137 -2.07 4.32 10.91
N ARG A 138 -1.82 5.62 10.72
CA ARG A 138 -2.77 6.65 11.16
C ARG A 138 -4.09 6.48 10.41
N ALA A 139 -4.00 6.38 9.09
CA ALA A 139 -5.13 6.19 8.19
C ALA A 139 -4.69 5.44 6.94
N VAL A 140 -5.62 4.69 6.34
CA VAL A 140 -5.53 4.21 4.96
C VAL A 140 -6.58 4.97 4.15
N LEU A 141 -6.14 5.65 3.10
CA LEU A 141 -6.97 6.51 2.25
C LEU A 141 -7.01 5.89 0.86
N LEU A 142 -8.18 5.37 0.50
CA LEU A 142 -8.42 4.64 -0.74
C LEU A 142 -9.40 5.42 -1.61
N ASP A 143 -9.28 5.27 -2.92
CA ASP A 143 -10.39 5.60 -3.82
C ASP A 143 -11.51 4.54 -3.73
N SER A 144 -12.47 4.58 -4.65
CA SER A 144 -13.62 3.66 -4.63
C SER A 144 -13.31 2.24 -5.08
N HIS A 145 -12.14 2.01 -5.68
CA HIS A 145 -11.82 0.79 -6.41
C HIS A 145 -10.51 0.13 -5.94
N THR A 146 -9.75 0.74 -5.04
CA THR A 146 -8.47 0.21 -4.57
C THR A 146 -8.65 -0.77 -3.41
N PRO A 147 -8.33 -2.06 -3.57
CA PRO A 147 -8.38 -3.05 -2.49
C PRO A 147 -7.24 -2.92 -1.50
N ILE A 148 -7.53 -3.39 -0.29
CA ILE A 148 -6.55 -3.81 0.71
C ILE A 148 -6.98 -5.13 1.35
N TRP A 149 -6.02 -5.93 1.81
CA TRP A 149 -6.30 -7.06 2.70
C TRP A 149 -5.25 -7.22 3.79
N ALA A 150 -5.67 -7.77 4.94
CA ALA A 150 -4.78 -8.03 6.08
C ALA A 150 -5.11 -9.36 6.79
N ASN A 151 -4.06 -10.10 7.15
CA ASN A 151 -4.09 -11.36 7.92
C ASN A 151 -5.04 -12.43 7.38
N ALA A 152 -5.21 -12.46 6.06
CA ALA A 152 -5.91 -13.52 5.35
C ALA A 152 -5.41 -13.56 3.90
N GLY A 153 -5.42 -14.75 3.29
CA GLY A 153 -5.11 -14.87 1.87
C GLY A 153 -6.12 -14.06 1.06
N GLY A 154 -5.62 -13.13 0.26
CA GLY A 154 -6.44 -12.21 -0.54
C GLY A 154 -7.49 -12.98 -1.35
N PRO A 155 -8.73 -12.47 -1.44
CA PRO A 155 -9.16 -11.12 -1.06
C PRO A 155 -9.86 -11.06 0.33
N ARG A 156 -9.80 -12.14 1.12
CA ARG A 156 -10.37 -12.15 2.48
C ARG A 156 -9.50 -11.33 3.42
N SER A 157 -10.14 -10.67 4.39
CA SER A 157 -9.44 -9.93 5.46
C SER A 157 -9.97 -10.34 6.82
N VAL A 158 -9.09 -10.28 7.83
CA VAL A 158 -9.48 -10.33 9.24
C VAL A 158 -9.62 -8.90 9.75
N PRO A 159 -10.83 -8.41 10.09
CA PRO A 159 -11.05 -7.02 10.47
C PRO A 159 -10.13 -6.52 11.58
N GLU A 160 -9.79 -7.37 12.54
CA GLU A 160 -8.94 -7.07 13.70
C GLU A 160 -7.47 -6.86 13.34
N ALA A 161 -7.06 -7.25 12.13
CA ALA A 161 -5.71 -7.02 11.62
C ALA A 161 -5.51 -5.60 11.08
N PHE A 162 -6.59 -4.83 10.89
CA PHE A 162 -6.51 -3.41 10.54
C PHE A 162 -6.44 -2.54 11.79
N ARG A 163 -5.22 -2.18 12.21
CA ARG A 163 -4.95 -1.25 13.33
C ARG A 163 -4.81 0.18 12.82
N THR A 164 -5.82 0.64 12.08
CA THR A 164 -5.85 1.93 11.38
C THR A 164 -7.29 2.37 11.12
N LEU A 165 -7.52 3.66 10.89
CA LEU A 165 -8.76 4.12 10.25
C LEU A 165 -8.69 3.85 8.73
N ILE A 166 -9.81 3.46 8.12
CA ILE A 166 -9.91 3.18 6.68
C ILE A 166 -10.97 4.10 6.07
N VAL A 167 -10.54 4.95 5.15
CA VAL A 167 -11.39 5.71 4.24
C VAL A 167 -11.33 5.01 2.90
N GLY A 168 -12.45 4.57 2.35
CA GLY A 168 -12.47 3.87 1.07
C GLY A 168 -13.88 3.67 0.54
N GLY A 169 -14.00 3.23 -0.71
CA GLY A 169 -15.30 2.87 -1.26
C GLY A 169 -15.75 1.47 -0.86
N ARG A 170 -17.02 1.18 -1.15
CA ARG A 170 -17.61 -0.17 -0.99
C ARG A 170 -17.47 -1.05 -2.23
N GLY A 171 -16.63 -0.64 -3.18
CA GLY A 171 -16.36 -1.41 -4.41
C GLY A 171 -15.83 -2.82 -4.09
N TRP A 172 -15.17 -2.96 -2.94
CA TRP A 172 -14.74 -4.23 -2.37
C TRP A 172 -15.69 -4.65 -1.25
N GLN A 173 -16.38 -5.78 -1.43
CA GLN A 173 -17.43 -6.26 -0.52
C GLN A 173 -16.88 -6.96 0.73
N GLU A 174 -15.56 -7.17 0.82
CA GLU A 174 -14.92 -8.03 1.82
C GLU A 174 -14.51 -7.31 3.10
N PHE A 175 -14.56 -5.98 3.11
CA PHE A 175 -14.45 -5.19 4.34
C PHE A 175 -15.38 -3.98 4.30
N LYS A 176 -15.72 -3.47 5.49
CA LYS A 176 -16.48 -2.24 5.63
C LYS A 176 -15.52 -1.12 6.05
N PRO A 177 -15.33 -0.07 5.24
CA PRO A 177 -14.50 1.06 5.65
C PRO A 177 -15.12 1.79 6.83
N ASP A 178 -14.30 2.50 7.61
CA ASP A 178 -14.79 3.33 8.71
C ASP A 178 -15.53 4.56 8.20
N LEU A 179 -15.09 5.06 7.04
CA LEU A 179 -15.67 6.17 6.30
C LEU A 179 -15.79 5.81 4.82
N ASP A 180 -16.97 6.07 4.25
CA ASP A 180 -17.21 5.86 2.82
C ASP A 180 -16.65 7.04 2.03
N THR A 181 -15.68 6.79 1.15
CA THR A 181 -15.04 7.83 0.31
C THR A 181 -16.02 8.50 -0.67
N ASN A 182 -17.19 7.88 -0.90
CA ASN A 182 -18.24 8.44 -1.77
C ASN A 182 -19.24 9.32 -1.01
N ASP A 183 -19.16 9.42 0.33
CA ASP A 183 -20.01 10.30 1.14
C ASP A 183 -19.47 11.74 1.13
N ILE A 184 -19.44 12.33 -0.07
CA ILE A 184 -18.76 13.60 -0.37
C ILE A 184 -19.31 14.75 0.48
N GLU A 185 -20.60 14.72 0.82
CA GLU A 185 -21.26 15.74 1.64
C GLU A 185 -20.68 15.84 3.06
N ARG A 186 -20.00 14.80 3.53
CA ARG A 186 -19.37 14.76 4.85
C ARG A 186 -17.89 15.11 4.85
N HIS A 187 -17.26 15.27 3.68
CA HIS A 187 -15.80 15.45 3.60
C HIS A 187 -15.32 16.70 4.35
N GLU A 188 -15.99 17.84 4.19
CA GLU A 188 -15.65 19.08 4.90
C GLU A 188 -15.86 19.00 6.42
N GLN A 189 -16.71 18.07 6.88
CA GLN A 189 -16.97 17.81 8.31
C GLN A 189 -16.07 16.71 8.88
N THR A 190 -15.24 16.09 8.04
CA THR A 190 -14.43 14.92 8.40
C THR A 190 -12.94 15.23 8.32
N PHE A 191 -12.53 15.96 7.30
CA PHE A 191 -11.13 16.19 6.96
C PHE A 191 -10.72 17.64 7.17
N VAL A 192 -9.43 17.86 7.43
CA VAL A 192 -8.87 19.22 7.51
C VAL A 192 -8.91 19.90 6.13
N PRO A 193 -9.11 21.23 6.04
CA PRO A 193 -9.20 21.92 4.75
C PRO A 193 -7.97 21.73 3.83
N GLU A 194 -6.79 21.51 4.41
CA GLU A 194 -5.52 21.33 3.70
C GLU A 194 -5.51 20.08 2.82
N VAL A 195 -6.29 19.06 3.16
CA VAL A 195 -6.37 17.80 2.39
C VAL A 195 -7.55 17.77 1.42
N LEU A 196 -8.30 18.87 1.31
CA LEU A 196 -9.47 18.97 0.45
C LEU A 196 -9.15 19.69 -0.86
N LYS A 197 -9.78 19.27 -1.94
CA LYS A 197 -9.85 19.96 -3.23
C LYS A 197 -11.31 20.09 -3.62
N ARG A 198 -11.80 21.33 -3.65
CA ARG A 198 -13.22 21.65 -3.93
C ARG A 198 -14.18 20.92 -2.97
N GLY A 199 -13.82 20.88 -1.68
CA GLY A 199 -14.62 20.24 -0.63
C GLY A 199 -14.51 18.71 -0.56
N VAL A 200 -13.74 18.07 -1.44
CA VAL A 200 -13.57 16.61 -1.50
C VAL A 200 -12.15 16.22 -1.07
N LEU A 201 -11.99 15.10 -0.35
CA LEU A 201 -10.68 14.53 -0.04
C LEU A 201 -9.85 14.38 -1.33
N ASP A 202 -8.64 14.91 -1.30
CA ASP A 202 -7.64 14.78 -2.35
C ASP A 202 -6.47 13.99 -1.80
N HIS A 203 -6.25 12.78 -2.33
CA HIS A 203 -5.26 11.83 -1.82
C HIS A 203 -3.83 12.38 -1.87
N ALA A 204 -3.48 13.13 -2.93
CA ALA A 204 -2.16 13.74 -3.06
C ALA A 204 -1.94 14.85 -2.01
N LYS A 205 -2.96 15.68 -1.75
CA LYS A 205 -2.90 16.66 -0.66
C LYS A 205 -2.84 15.99 0.71
N ALA A 206 -3.56 14.88 0.91
CA ALA A 206 -3.52 14.13 2.15
C ALA A 206 -2.12 13.54 2.42
N LEU A 207 -1.47 12.96 1.41
CA LEU A 207 -0.09 12.50 1.50
C LEU A 207 0.85 13.66 1.82
N ALA A 208 0.77 14.77 1.09
CA ALA A 208 1.60 15.96 1.33
C ALA A 208 1.41 16.57 2.72
N HIS A 209 0.20 16.47 3.29
CA HIS A 209 -0.08 16.89 4.66
C HIS A 209 0.53 15.93 5.68
N ALA A 210 0.43 14.62 5.45
CA ALA A 210 1.00 13.59 6.31
C ALA A 210 2.54 13.56 6.29
N GLN A 211 3.17 13.91 5.17
CA GLN A 211 4.63 14.10 5.07
C GLN A 211 5.16 15.15 6.05
N ARG A 212 4.32 16.12 6.43
CA ARG A 212 4.61 17.14 7.45
C ARG A 212 4.20 16.71 8.87
N GLY A 213 3.81 15.45 9.06
CA GLY A 213 3.34 14.88 10.33
C GLY A 213 1.86 15.14 10.64
N GLY A 214 1.13 15.78 9.72
CA GLY A 214 -0.28 16.14 9.92
C GLY A 214 -1.24 14.96 9.83
N SER A 215 -2.42 15.10 10.40
CA SER A 215 -3.52 14.12 10.25
C SER A 215 -4.45 14.60 9.14
N PRO A 216 -4.98 13.71 8.28
CA PRO A 216 -5.97 14.14 7.29
C PRO A 216 -7.31 14.52 7.93
N PHE A 217 -7.57 14.11 9.16
CA PHE A 217 -8.85 14.28 9.84
C PHE A 217 -8.90 15.52 10.72
N LEU A 218 -10.10 16.07 10.90
CA LEU A 218 -10.37 16.97 12.01
C LEU A 218 -10.08 16.25 13.34
N PRO A 219 -9.39 16.87 14.32
CA PRO A 219 -8.91 16.17 15.53
C PRO A 219 -10.01 15.47 16.33
N GLU A 220 -11.17 16.10 16.50
CA GLU A 220 -12.31 15.54 17.21
C GLU A 220 -12.93 14.35 16.47
N VAL A 221 -12.93 14.39 15.14
CA VAL A 221 -13.43 13.31 14.28
C VAL A 221 -12.50 12.11 14.36
N GLU A 222 -11.18 12.33 14.24
CA GLU A 222 -10.20 11.25 14.36
C GLU A 222 -10.33 10.52 15.70
N ARG A 223 -10.38 11.28 16.80
CA ARG A 223 -10.51 10.72 18.14
C ARG A 223 -11.77 9.87 18.28
N ALA A 224 -12.92 10.38 17.82
CA ALA A 224 -14.19 9.66 17.89
C ALA A 224 -14.18 8.38 17.04
N LEU A 225 -13.57 8.41 15.85
CA LEU A 225 -13.46 7.24 14.98
C LEU A 225 -12.54 6.17 15.59
N ARG A 226 -11.39 6.56 16.15
CA ARG A 226 -10.46 5.64 16.83
C ARG A 226 -11.11 4.98 18.04
N GLU A 227 -11.76 5.77 18.89
CA GLU A 227 -12.47 5.24 20.07
C GLU A 227 -13.56 4.24 19.66
N LYS A 228 -14.36 4.57 18.65
CA LYS A 228 -15.39 3.67 18.11
C LYS A 228 -14.81 2.36 17.56
N LYS A 229 -13.61 2.40 16.96
CA LYS A 229 -12.92 1.24 16.40
C LYS A 229 -12.13 0.43 17.44
N GLY A 230 -11.88 1.01 18.62
CA GLY A 230 -11.03 0.39 19.65
C GLY A 230 -9.54 0.47 19.33
N LEU A 231 -9.11 1.60 18.74
CA LEU A 231 -7.70 1.93 18.45
C LEU A 231 -7.11 2.89 19.49
#